data_AF-A0A948W8U5-F1
#
_entry.id   AF-A0A948W8U5-F1
#
_cell.length_a   1.000
_cell.length_b   1.000
_cell.length_c   1.000
_cell.angle_alpha   90.00
_cell.angle_beta   90.00
_cell.angle_gamma   90.00
#
_symmetry.space_group_name_H-M   'P 1'
#
loop_
_entity.id
_entity.type
_entity.pdbx_description
1 polymer ?
#
loop_
_entity_poly.entity_id
_entity_poly.type
_entity_poly.pdbx_seq_one_letter_code
_entity_poly.pdbx_strand_id
1 'polypeptide(L)'
;MFLRGLVLSTVFIFSFQHPAQAFTLTEHQTLLLQKQYLNQINQCAVPTSFSRLVNNALRTSNPEQKAQIAMTIEEMILQNPACFVEASLKIGKSRCEMLESMFIQEPHFNPRESLKQSLSSARLYAQSCFAS
;
A
#
# COMPACT_ATOMS: atom_id res chain seq x y z
N MET A 1 48.37 57.66 -23.57
CA MET A 1 48.17 56.95 -22.28
C MET A 1 46.71 57.14 -21.90
N PHE A 2 45.81 56.17 -21.77
CA PHE A 2 45.79 54.69 -21.72
C PHE A 2 44.43 54.25 -22.32
N LEU A 3 44.42 53.46 -23.40
CA LEU A 3 44.02 52.05 -23.47
C LEU A 3 42.72 51.63 -22.74
N ARG A 4 41.68 51.39 -23.57
CA ARG A 4 40.79 50.22 -23.68
C ARG A 4 40.46 49.41 -22.41
N GLY A 5 39.16 49.20 -22.18
CA GLY A 5 38.63 48.13 -21.35
C GLY A 5 37.18 47.81 -21.70
N LEU A 6 36.97 47.06 -22.78
CA LEU A 6 35.67 46.52 -23.20
C LEU A 6 35.52 45.14 -22.53
N VAL A 7 34.69 45.04 -21.49
CA VAL A 7 34.48 43.79 -20.75
C VAL A 7 33.43 42.96 -21.47
N LEU A 8 33.89 41.97 -22.24
CA LEU A 8 33.07 40.95 -22.88
C LEU A 8 32.72 39.89 -21.83
N SER A 9 31.46 39.83 -21.38
CA SER A 9 30.98 38.72 -20.54
C SER A 9 30.62 37.53 -21.42
N THR A 10 31.42 36.47 -21.38
CA THR A 10 31.11 35.17 -22.00
C THR A 10 30.17 34.38 -21.10
N VAL A 11 28.96 34.12 -21.58
CA VAL A 11 28.00 33.20 -20.94
C VAL A 11 28.40 31.77 -21.33
N PHE A 12 28.93 31.01 -20.37
CA PHE A 12 29.14 29.57 -20.53
C PHE A 12 27.79 28.85 -20.36
N ILE A 13 27.20 28.39 -21.46
CA ILE A 13 26.06 27.48 -21.44
C ILE A 13 26.62 26.06 -21.30
N PHE A 14 26.51 25.48 -20.10
CA PHE A 14 26.78 24.06 -19.89
C PHE A 14 25.59 23.24 -20.38
N SER A 15 25.70 22.66 -21.57
CA SER A 15 24.78 21.63 -22.05
C SER A 15 25.05 20.33 -21.30
N PHE A 16 24.29 20.06 -20.22
CA PHE A 16 24.28 18.74 -19.58
C PHE A 16 23.60 17.72 -20.52
N GLN A 17 24.40 17.05 -21.35
CA GLN A 17 23.97 15.83 -22.02
C GLN A 17 23.80 14.74 -20.97
N HIS A 18 22.55 14.43 -20.61
CA HIS A 18 22.24 13.25 -19.82
C HIS A 18 22.47 12.03 -20.73
N PRO A 19 23.38 11.09 -20.39
CA PRO A 19 23.39 9.81 -21.08
C PRO A 19 22.05 9.10 -20.78
N ALA A 20 21.39 8.60 -21.82
CA ALA A 20 20.25 7.71 -21.67
C ALA A 20 20.72 6.49 -20.87
N GLN A 21 20.25 6.38 -19.62
CA GLN A 21 20.63 5.29 -18.73
C GLN A 21 20.12 3.97 -19.30
N ALA A 22 21.03 3.05 -19.61
CA ALA A 22 20.71 1.69 -19.98
C ALA A 22 20.10 0.99 -18.76
N PHE A 23 18.82 0.60 -18.88
CA PHE A 23 18.08 -0.08 -17.83
C PHE A 23 18.72 -1.44 -17.52
N THR A 24 19.14 -1.64 -16.27
CA THR A 24 19.81 -2.89 -15.85
C THR A 24 18.80 -3.95 -15.40
N LEU A 25 19.12 -5.24 -15.58
CA LEU A 25 18.25 -6.39 -15.22
C LEU A 25 17.78 -6.34 -13.75
N THR A 26 18.61 -5.82 -12.85
CA THR A 26 18.36 -5.63 -11.42
C THR A 26 17.32 -4.54 -11.12
N GLU A 27 17.30 -3.47 -11.91
CA GLU A 27 16.28 -2.42 -11.77
C GLU A 27 14.90 -2.93 -12.21
N HIS A 28 14.85 -3.74 -13.27
CA HIS A 28 13.61 -4.36 -13.73
C HIS A 28 13.02 -5.32 -12.69
N GLN A 29 13.83 -6.17 -12.06
CA GLN A 29 13.37 -7.06 -10.98
C GLN A 29 12.83 -6.28 -9.77
N THR A 30 13.49 -5.18 -9.41
CA THR A 30 13.06 -4.31 -8.31
C THR A 30 11.69 -3.69 -8.60
N LEU A 31 11.47 -3.19 -9.82
CA LEU A 31 10.19 -2.63 -10.22
C LEU A 31 9.06 -3.67 -10.25
N LEU A 32 9.37 -4.91 -10.64
CA LEU A 32 8.39 -6.00 -10.58
C LEU A 32 7.96 -6.29 -9.14
N LEU A 33 8.90 -6.36 -8.21
CA LEU A 33 8.60 -6.56 -6.78
C LEU A 33 7.77 -5.40 -6.21
N GLN A 34 8.13 -4.16 -6.53
CA GLN A 34 7.37 -2.97 -6.13
C GLN A 34 5.94 -3.02 -6.68
N LYS A 35 5.78 -3.37 -7.97
CA LYS A 35 4.45 -3.51 -8.59
C LYS A 35 3.63 -4.61 -7.91
N GLN A 36 4.25 -5.75 -7.59
CA GLN A 36 3.56 -6.84 -6.87
C GLN A 36 3.10 -6.40 -5.49
N TYR A 37 3.95 -5.72 -4.73
CA TYR A 37 3.61 -5.18 -3.42
C TYR A 37 2.47 -4.14 -3.51
N LEU A 38 2.56 -3.19 -4.43
CA LEU A 38 1.50 -2.20 -4.66
C LEU A 38 0.17 -2.87 -5.01
N ASN A 39 0.19 -3.92 -5.84
CA ASN A 39 -1.01 -4.69 -6.14
C ASN A 39 -1.56 -5.41 -4.90
N GLN A 40 -0.68 -5.94 -4.04
CA GLN A 40 -1.07 -6.60 -2.80
C GLN A 40 -1.76 -5.64 -1.83
N ILE A 41 -1.17 -4.48 -1.55
CA ILE A 41 -1.75 -3.51 -0.61
C ILE A 41 -2.99 -2.80 -1.15
N ASN A 42 -3.24 -2.88 -2.47
CA ASN A 42 -4.41 -2.29 -3.12
C ASN A 42 -5.42 -3.34 -3.60
N GLN A 43 -5.34 -4.61 -3.15
CA GLN A 43 -6.33 -5.63 -3.51
C GLN A 43 -7.77 -5.24 -3.11
N CYS A 44 -7.91 -4.43 -2.06
CA CYS A 44 -9.18 -3.84 -1.61
C CYS A 44 -9.86 -2.94 -2.66
N ALA A 45 -9.11 -2.38 -3.63
CA ALA A 45 -9.67 -1.52 -4.66
C ALA A 45 -10.46 -2.31 -5.72
N VAL A 46 -10.24 -3.62 -5.79
CA VAL A 46 -10.94 -4.52 -6.72
C VAL A 46 -11.93 -5.39 -5.94
N PRO A 47 -13.25 -5.15 -6.03
CA PRO A 47 -14.25 -5.81 -5.18
C PRO A 47 -14.20 -7.34 -5.23
N THR A 48 -13.96 -7.92 -6.41
CA THR A 48 -13.87 -9.37 -6.60
C THR A 48 -12.64 -9.98 -5.93
N SER A 49 -11.49 -9.30 -6.00
CA SER A 49 -10.25 -9.72 -5.34
C SER A 49 -10.40 -9.67 -3.82
N PHE A 50 -10.91 -8.55 -3.29
CA PHE A 50 -11.15 -8.41 -1.85
C PHE A 50 -12.15 -9.44 -1.32
N SER A 51 -13.28 -9.63 -2.01
CA SER A 51 -14.27 -10.64 -1.62
C SER A 51 -13.69 -12.06 -1.62
N ARG A 52 -12.81 -12.38 -2.58
CA ARG A 52 -12.10 -13.67 -2.62
C ARG A 52 -11.13 -13.81 -1.44
N LEU A 53 -10.33 -12.78 -1.15
CA LEU A 53 -9.43 -12.78 0.00
C LEU A 53 -10.20 -13.05 1.30
N VAL A 54 -11.31 -12.33 1.53
CA VAL A 54 -12.15 -12.52 2.71
C VAL A 54 -12.78 -13.92 2.73
N ASN A 55 -13.29 -14.41 1.60
CA ASN A 55 -13.84 -15.78 1.53
C ASN A 55 -12.78 -16.84 1.88
N ASN A 56 -11.55 -16.67 1.41
CA ASN A 56 -10.45 -17.57 1.74
C ASN A 56 -10.13 -17.47 3.24
N ALA A 57 -10.03 -16.25 3.77
CA ALA A 57 -9.77 -15.99 5.19
C ALA A 57 -10.78 -16.72 6.10
N LEU A 58 -12.06 -16.68 5.75
CA LEU A 58 -13.14 -17.29 6.54
C LEU A 58 -13.23 -18.82 6.40
N ARG A 59 -12.64 -19.41 5.36
CA ARG A 59 -12.73 -20.86 5.08
C ARG A 59 -11.45 -21.63 5.39
N THR A 60 -10.31 -20.94 5.44
CA THR A 60 -9.01 -21.57 5.65
C THR A 60 -8.86 -22.03 7.09
N SER A 61 -8.68 -23.35 7.27
CA SER A 61 -8.27 -23.97 8.53
C SER A 61 -6.76 -24.24 8.60
N ASN A 62 -6.04 -24.13 7.48
CA ASN A 62 -4.60 -24.33 7.42
C ASN A 62 -3.86 -23.13 8.07
N PRO A 63 -3.02 -23.36 9.10
CA PRO A 63 -2.35 -22.28 9.82
C PRO A 63 -1.41 -21.43 8.97
N GLU A 64 -0.63 -22.03 8.07
CA GLU A 64 0.33 -21.32 7.22
C GLU A 64 -0.38 -20.40 6.23
N GLN A 65 -1.45 -20.90 5.59
CA GLN A 65 -2.28 -20.09 4.70
C GLN A 65 -2.99 -18.97 5.47
N LYS A 66 -3.46 -19.26 6.69
CA LYS A 66 -4.08 -18.24 7.54
C LYS A 66 -3.08 -17.13 7.88
N ALA A 67 -1.83 -17.46 8.16
CA ALA A 67 -0.76 -16.49 8.39
C ALA A 67 -0.48 -15.65 7.12
N GLN A 68 -0.39 -16.25 5.94
CA GLN A 68 -0.20 -15.49 4.68
C GLN A 68 -1.36 -14.51 4.40
N ILE A 69 -2.59 -14.95 4.69
CA ILE A 69 -3.78 -14.09 4.57
C ILE A 69 -3.75 -12.96 5.60
N ALA A 70 -3.40 -13.26 6.87
CA ALA A 70 -3.26 -12.26 7.92
C ALA A 70 -2.23 -11.19 7.56
N MET A 71 -1.05 -11.60 7.08
CA MET A 71 -0.01 -10.70 6.58
C MET A 71 -0.57 -9.76 5.51
N THR A 72 -1.32 -10.30 4.54
CA THR A 72 -1.91 -9.50 3.46
C THR A 72 -2.94 -8.51 3.97
N ILE A 73 -3.81 -8.92 4.91
CA ILE A 73 -4.84 -8.07 5.50
C ILE A 73 -4.22 -6.96 6.34
N GLU A 74 -3.33 -7.30 7.26
CA GLU A 74 -2.68 -6.36 8.17
C GLU A 74 -1.85 -5.34 7.40
N GLU A 75 -1.11 -5.76 6.38
CA GLU A 75 -0.36 -4.84 5.52
C GLU A 75 -1.30 -3.91 4.75
N MET A 76 -2.42 -4.41 4.22
CA MET A 76 -3.44 -3.56 3.58
C MET A 76 -3.95 -2.48 4.53
N ILE A 77 -4.18 -2.82 5.79
CA ILE A 77 -4.67 -1.89 6.81
C ILE A 77 -3.63 -0.83 7.12
N LEU A 78 -2.36 -1.20 7.29
CA LEU A 78 -1.31 -0.25 7.62
C LEU A 78 -0.98 0.69 6.45
N GLN A 79 -1.00 0.18 5.23
CA GLN A 79 -0.54 0.93 4.05
C GLN A 79 -1.65 1.67 3.32
N ASN A 80 -2.88 1.14 3.33
CA ASN A 80 -4.03 1.78 2.67
C ASN A 80 -5.34 1.57 3.45
N PRO A 81 -5.46 2.14 4.66
CA PRO A 81 -6.63 1.93 5.53
C PRO A 81 -7.94 2.41 4.90
N ALA A 82 -7.90 3.49 4.11
CA ALA A 82 -9.08 4.02 3.43
C ALA A 82 -9.69 3.01 2.44
N CYS A 83 -8.84 2.40 1.61
CA CYS A 83 -9.26 1.37 0.66
C CYS A 83 -9.84 0.15 1.37
N PHE A 84 -9.20 -0.29 2.46
CA PHE A 84 -9.65 -1.44 3.23
C PHE A 84 -11.02 -1.19 3.90
N VAL A 85 -11.20 -0.02 4.52
CA VAL A 85 -12.48 0.38 5.14
C VAL A 85 -13.59 0.50 4.09
N GLU A 86 -13.34 1.15 2.96
CA GLU A 86 -14.33 1.25 1.89
C GLU A 86 -14.73 -0.11 1.31
N ALA A 87 -13.79 -1.05 1.21
CA ALA A 87 -14.06 -2.40 0.74
C ALA A 87 -14.84 -3.24 1.78
N SER A 88 -14.57 -3.06 3.08
CA SER A 88 -15.25 -3.78 4.15
C SER A 88 -16.73 -3.43 4.25
N LEU A 89 -17.11 -2.18 3.93
CA LEU A 89 -18.50 -1.75 3.84
C LEU A 89 -19.29 -2.50 2.75
N LYS A 90 -18.62 -2.96 1.70
CA LYS A 90 -19.25 -3.60 0.53
C LYS A 90 -19.46 -5.11 0.70
N ILE A 91 -18.74 -5.76 1.62
CA ILE A 91 -18.87 -7.21 1.85
C ILE A 91 -20.01 -7.59 2.82
N GLY A 92 -20.66 -6.59 3.43
CA GLY A 92 -21.75 -6.75 4.38
C GLY A 92 -21.28 -6.91 5.83
N LYS A 93 -22.13 -6.46 6.77
CA LYS A 93 -21.82 -6.32 8.19
C LYS A 93 -21.28 -7.60 8.84
N SER A 94 -21.99 -8.72 8.72
CA SER A 94 -21.59 -9.99 9.34
C SER A 94 -20.20 -10.46 8.89
N ARG A 95 -19.85 -10.29 7.60
CA ARG A 95 -18.53 -10.68 7.10
C ARG A 95 -17.44 -9.73 7.56
N CYS A 96 -17.76 -8.44 7.66
CA CYS A 96 -16.88 -7.44 8.23
C CYS A 96 -16.55 -7.77 9.70
N GLU A 97 -17.56 -8.06 10.52
CA GLU A 97 -17.38 -8.39 11.95
C GLU A 97 -16.54 -9.67 12.14
N MET A 98 -16.73 -10.69 11.29
CA MET A 98 -15.87 -11.87 11.31
C MET A 98 -14.42 -11.53 10.96
N LEU A 99 -14.21 -10.65 9.97
CA LEU A 99 -12.88 -10.18 9.59
C LEU A 99 -12.21 -9.40 10.74
N GLU A 100 -12.96 -8.54 11.42
CA GLU A 100 -12.51 -7.80 12.60
C GLU A 100 -12.06 -8.75 13.71
N SER A 101 -12.91 -9.69 14.11
CA SER A 101 -12.60 -10.65 15.17
C SER A 101 -11.35 -11.47 14.85
N MET A 102 -11.23 -11.94 13.61
CA MET A 102 -10.16 -12.87 13.21
C MET A 102 -8.79 -12.23 12.99
N PHE A 103 -8.74 -10.95 12.58
CA PHE A 103 -7.49 -10.34 12.11
C PHE A 103 -7.19 -8.97 12.72
N ILE A 104 -8.16 -8.32 13.37
CA ILE A 104 -7.97 -7.02 14.03
C ILE A 104 -7.94 -7.20 15.54
N GLN A 105 -8.92 -7.93 16.09
CA GLN A 105 -8.92 -8.27 17.50
C GLN A 105 -7.81 -9.28 17.79
N GLU A 106 -7.65 -10.32 16.97
CA GLU A 106 -6.57 -11.29 17.14
C GLU A 106 -5.55 -11.19 15.99
N PRO A 107 -4.75 -10.10 15.90
CA PRO A 107 -3.80 -9.94 14.81
C PRO A 107 -2.64 -10.92 14.94
N HIS A 108 -2.04 -11.25 13.80
CA HIS A 108 -1.00 -12.27 13.70
C HIS A 108 0.41 -11.69 13.76
N PHE A 109 0.67 -10.55 13.12
CA PHE A 109 2.02 -9.98 13.02
C PHE A 109 2.14 -8.59 13.66
N ASN A 110 1.12 -7.75 13.51
CA ASN A 110 1.16 -6.37 13.93
C ASN A 110 0.39 -6.15 15.24
N PRO A 111 0.80 -5.18 16.08
CA PRO A 111 0.05 -4.84 17.28
C PRO A 111 -1.39 -4.39 16.96
N ARG A 112 -2.36 -4.92 17.71
CA ARG A 112 -3.79 -4.55 17.61
C ARG A 112 -4.00 -3.03 17.54
N GLU A 113 -3.33 -2.30 18.43
CA GLU A 113 -3.48 -0.84 18.51
C GLU A 113 -2.96 -0.12 17.26
N SER A 114 -1.90 -0.63 16.63
CA SER A 114 -1.39 -0.06 15.38
C SER A 114 -2.41 -0.22 14.25
N LEU A 115 -3.03 -1.39 14.15
CA LEU A 115 -4.10 -1.65 13.17
C LEU A 115 -5.32 -0.77 13.43
N LYS A 116 -5.79 -0.68 14.68
CA LYS A 116 -6.92 0.17 15.07
C LYS A 116 -6.64 1.64 14.78
N GLN A 117 -5.45 2.12 15.12
CA GLN A 117 -5.03 3.50 14.83
C GLN A 117 -5.06 3.75 13.32
N SER A 118 -4.49 2.86 12.51
CA SER A 118 -4.53 3.00 11.04
C SER A 118 -5.96 3.04 10.51
N LEU A 119 -6.82 2.09 10.93
CA LEU A 119 -8.23 2.04 10.52
C LEU A 119 -8.98 3.31 10.91
N SER A 120 -8.77 3.82 12.13
CA SER A 120 -9.44 5.02 12.63
C SER A 120 -9.12 6.29 11.83
N SER A 121 -8.00 6.31 11.11
CA SER A 121 -7.62 7.42 10.21
C SER A 121 -8.41 7.43 8.89
N ALA A 122 -9.07 6.32 8.53
CA ALA A 122 -9.77 6.18 7.26
C ALA A 122 -11.08 6.98 7.23
N ARG A 123 -11.32 7.62 6.08
CA ARG A 123 -12.65 8.16 5.75
C ARG A 123 -13.67 7.02 5.75
N LEU A 124 -14.81 7.24 6.42
CA LEU A 124 -15.88 6.25 6.64
C LEU A 124 -15.61 5.19 7.73
N TYR A 125 -14.52 5.30 8.50
CA TYR A 125 -14.25 4.38 9.62
C TYR A 125 -15.46 4.18 10.54
N ALA A 126 -16.11 5.28 10.94
CA ALA A 126 -17.28 5.26 11.82
C ALA A 126 -18.51 4.51 11.27
N GLN A 127 -18.53 4.19 9.97
CA GLN A 127 -19.59 3.40 9.33
C GLN A 127 -19.22 1.91 9.23
N SER A 128 -17.95 1.58 9.43
CA SER A 128 -17.43 0.23 9.32
C SER A 128 -17.63 -0.56 10.61
N CYS A 129 -17.53 -1.89 10.51
CA CYS A 129 -17.55 -2.76 11.70
C CYS A 129 -16.33 -2.53 12.62
N PHE A 130 -15.27 -1.88 12.14
CA PHE A 130 -14.05 -1.70 12.93
C PHE A 130 -14.17 -0.60 14.00
N ALA A 131 -15.23 0.21 13.95
CA ALA A 131 -15.50 1.28 14.89
C ALA A 131 -16.35 0.83 16.11
N SER A 132 -16.53 -0.48 16.28
CA SER A 132 -17.31 -1.09 17.36
C SER A 132 -16.59 -1.07 18.71
#